data_AF-A0A9X0BMS5-F1
#
_entry.id   AF-A0A9X0BMS5-F1
#
_cell.length_a   1.000
_cell.length_b   1.000
_cell.length_c   1.000
_cell.angle_alpha   90.00
_cell.angle_beta   90.00
_cell.angle_gamma   90.00
#
_symmetry.space_group_name_H-M   'P 1'
#
loop_
_entity.id
_entity.type
_entity.pdbx_description
1 polymer ?
#
loop_
_entity_poly.entity_id
_entity_poly.type
_entity_poly.pdbx_seq_one_letter_code
_entity_poly.pdbx_strand_id
1 'polypeptide(L)'
;MEAFEHLRELPGPFALIQGPPGTGKTYWLLRCLLPFLNANVKTDTKHQLLITIPTNDGVCRTAKDMHEACLGMFGPTKQVTVVRVQHLPGSDPLSSSSQRETLEILNTMLHSTRTDSNVELTYAHWMLRLSGIIPEGSKPDKYRSFRELFEMFRNRTFLDEEKQLQLCEDTNTLLRAVLEMADVIVCTPFTAGHPTIVSVIKPAVVGVDEAAKFTEPDMWPIMANYYPSPILMAGGHCQLGPR
;
A
#
# COMPACT_ATOMS: atom_id res chain seq x y z
N MET A 1 -5.12 -20.90 16.38
CA MET A 1 -6.00 -21.42 15.31
C MET A 1 -7.47 -21.19 15.66
N GLU A 2 -7.91 -21.50 16.87
CA GLU A 2 -9.32 -21.31 17.31
C GLU A 2 -9.83 -19.86 17.19
N ALA A 3 -9.05 -18.86 17.59
CA ALA A 3 -9.41 -17.44 17.41
C ALA A 3 -9.58 -17.01 15.94
N PHE A 4 -8.95 -17.71 14.99
CA PHE A 4 -9.07 -17.44 13.56
C PHE A 4 -10.36 -18.01 12.96
N GLU A 5 -10.86 -19.13 13.49
CA GLU A 5 -12.14 -19.70 13.06
C GLU A 5 -13.28 -18.77 13.47
N HIS A 6 -13.26 -18.25 14.70
CA HIS A 6 -14.26 -17.28 15.16
C HIS A 6 -14.25 -15.97 14.36
N LEU A 7 -13.09 -15.55 13.84
CA LEU A 7 -12.97 -14.37 12.95
C LEU A 7 -13.69 -14.58 11.61
N ARG A 8 -13.70 -15.82 11.08
CA ARG A 8 -14.42 -16.17 9.84
C ARG A 8 -15.92 -16.27 10.06
N GLU A 9 -16.34 -16.53 11.29
CA GLU A 9 -17.76 -16.62 11.71
C GLU A 9 -18.33 -15.29 12.21
N LEU A 10 -17.53 -14.20 12.22
CA LEU A 10 -18.03 -12.90 12.69
C LEU A 10 -19.24 -12.46 11.85
N PRO A 11 -20.40 -12.23 12.48
CA PRO A 11 -21.62 -11.86 11.77
C PRO A 11 -21.58 -10.41 11.27
N GLY A 12 -20.59 -9.62 11.71
CA GLY A 12 -20.44 -8.21 11.38
C GLY A 12 -19.09 -7.90 10.74
N PRO A 13 -18.99 -6.83 9.93
CA PRO A 13 -17.76 -6.45 9.26
C PRO A 13 -16.74 -5.76 10.18
N PHE A 14 -16.89 -5.81 11.51
CA PHE A 14 -16.01 -5.10 12.44
C PHE A 14 -15.50 -6.00 13.56
N ALA A 15 -14.20 -5.94 13.83
CA ALA A 15 -13.56 -6.57 14.98
C ALA A 15 -12.63 -5.58 15.70
N LEU A 16 -12.61 -5.63 17.03
CA LEU A 16 -11.80 -4.76 17.88
C LEU A 16 -10.82 -5.59 18.71
N ILE A 17 -9.54 -5.22 18.65
CA ILE A 17 -8.43 -5.84 19.38
C ILE A 17 -7.90 -4.81 20.36
N GLN A 18 -8.12 -5.07 21.65
CA GLN A 18 -7.74 -4.16 22.71
C GLN A 18 -6.76 -4.79 23.69
N GLY A 19 -5.76 -4.02 24.12
CA GLY A 19 -4.78 -4.45 25.10
C GLY A 19 -3.81 -3.34 25.53
N PRO A 20 -3.24 -3.42 26.75
CA PRO A 20 -2.18 -2.52 27.23
C PRO A 20 -0.95 -2.43 26.30
N PRO A 21 -0.03 -1.47 26.50
CA PRO A 21 1.26 -1.45 25.78
C PRO A 21 2.02 -2.78 25.94
N GLY A 22 2.77 -3.19 24.90
CA GLY A 22 3.57 -4.41 24.95
C GLY A 22 2.81 -5.74 24.81
N THR A 23 1.47 -5.72 24.68
CA THR A 23 0.64 -6.94 24.55
C THR A 23 0.60 -7.55 23.14
N GLY A 24 1.42 -7.06 22.21
CA GLY A 24 1.51 -7.63 20.86
C GLY A 24 0.30 -7.40 19.96
N LYS A 25 -0.50 -6.34 20.18
CA LYS A 25 -1.69 -6.01 19.35
C LYS A 25 -1.39 -5.94 17.85
N THR A 26 -0.38 -5.16 17.45
CA THR A 26 0.07 -5.05 16.05
C THR A 26 0.47 -6.42 15.50
N TYR A 27 1.29 -7.16 16.26
CA TYR A 27 1.70 -8.52 15.89
C TYR A 27 0.48 -9.43 15.66
N TRP A 28 -0.50 -9.38 16.56
CA TRP A 28 -1.71 -10.18 16.47
C TRP A 28 -2.60 -9.77 15.29
N LEU A 29 -2.81 -8.47 15.08
CA LEU A 29 -3.54 -7.94 13.93
C LEU A 29 -2.94 -8.45 12.62
N LEU A 30 -1.63 -8.30 12.42
CA LEU A 30 -0.96 -8.76 11.20
C LEU A 30 -1.15 -10.26 10.99
N ARG A 31 -0.99 -11.06 12.06
CA ARG A 31 -1.23 -12.51 11.98
C ARG A 31 -2.67 -12.83 11.62
N CYS A 32 -3.66 -12.10 12.15
CA CYS A 32 -5.08 -12.23 11.81
C CYS A 32 -5.40 -11.95 10.34
N LEU A 33 -4.63 -11.07 9.69
CA LEU A 33 -4.82 -10.73 8.28
C LEU A 33 -4.20 -11.77 7.32
N LEU A 34 -3.13 -12.45 7.73
CA LEU A 34 -2.39 -13.36 6.86
C LEU A 34 -3.25 -14.45 6.17
N PRO A 35 -4.24 -15.10 6.82
CA PRO A 35 -5.08 -16.11 6.15
C PRO A 35 -5.89 -15.56 4.98
N PHE A 36 -6.20 -14.26 4.96
CA PHE A 36 -6.88 -13.60 3.84
C PHE A 36 -5.99 -13.49 2.60
N LEU A 37 -4.68 -13.72 2.71
CA LEU A 37 -3.81 -13.80 1.54
C LEU A 37 -3.92 -15.14 0.83
N ASN A 38 -4.51 -16.19 1.42
CA ASN A 38 -4.76 -17.42 0.68
C ASN A 38 -5.79 -17.17 -0.42
N ALA A 39 -5.56 -17.72 -1.62
CA ALA A 39 -6.45 -17.49 -2.76
C ALA A 39 -7.88 -17.96 -2.42
N ASN A 40 -8.87 -17.26 -2.97
CA ASN A 40 -10.25 -17.70 -2.83
C ASN A 40 -10.47 -18.95 -3.66
N VAL A 41 -10.53 -20.11 -3.00
CA VAL A 41 -10.72 -21.43 -3.63
C VAL A 41 -11.97 -21.49 -4.53
N LYS A 42 -12.99 -20.65 -4.26
CA LYS A 42 -14.25 -20.66 -5.01
C LYS A 42 -14.24 -19.76 -6.25
N THR A 43 -13.49 -18.66 -6.22
CA THR A 43 -13.52 -17.63 -7.29
C THR A 43 -12.20 -17.52 -8.05
N ASP A 44 -11.16 -18.23 -7.60
CA ASP A 44 -9.78 -18.13 -8.12
C ASP A 44 -9.25 -16.69 -8.20
N THR A 45 -9.82 -15.79 -7.39
CA THR A 45 -9.41 -14.39 -7.34
C THR A 45 -8.36 -14.19 -6.26
N LYS A 46 -7.32 -13.43 -6.60
CA LYS A 46 -6.36 -12.88 -5.65
C LYS A 46 -7.09 -11.97 -4.65
N HIS A 47 -6.79 -12.14 -3.36
CA HIS A 47 -7.23 -11.24 -2.31
C HIS A 47 -6.14 -10.21 -2.02
N GLN A 48 -6.53 -8.95 -1.95
CA GLN A 48 -5.66 -7.87 -1.48
C GLN A 48 -6.01 -7.52 -0.03
N LEU A 49 -5.01 -7.12 0.74
CA LEU A 49 -5.18 -6.57 2.07
C LEU A 49 -4.85 -5.08 2.07
N LEU A 50 -5.61 -4.29 2.82
CA LEU A 50 -5.28 -2.90 3.10
C LEU A 50 -4.97 -2.76 4.59
N ILE A 51 -3.84 -2.13 4.94
CA ILE A 51 -3.47 -1.85 6.32
C ILE A 51 -3.25 -0.34 6.46
N THR A 52 -3.99 0.28 7.39
CA THR A 52 -3.90 1.72 7.65
C THR A 52 -3.32 2.00 9.03
N ILE A 53 -2.41 2.96 9.11
CA ILE A 53 -1.71 3.40 10.33
C ILE A 53 -1.64 4.94 10.33
N PRO A 54 -1.73 5.64 11.47
CA PRO A 54 -1.94 7.09 11.45
C PRO A 54 -0.66 7.88 11.14
N THR A 55 0.53 7.26 11.20
CA THR A 55 1.81 7.95 10.99
C THR A 55 2.65 7.28 9.91
N ASN A 56 3.42 8.06 9.16
CA ASN A 56 4.33 7.56 8.13
C ASN A 56 5.43 6.63 8.68
N ASP A 57 5.88 6.88 9.91
CA ASP A 57 6.83 6.00 10.62
C ASP A 57 6.17 4.67 10.99
N GLY A 58 4.92 4.71 11.44
CA GLY A 58 4.12 3.50 11.69
C GLY A 58 3.94 2.70 10.41
N VAL A 59 3.55 3.34 9.31
CA VAL A 59 3.45 2.74 7.98
C VAL A 59 4.76 2.06 7.55
N CYS A 60 5.91 2.67 7.83
CA CYS A 60 7.22 2.07 7.55
C CYS A 60 7.46 0.79 8.34
N ARG A 61 7.23 0.82 9.67
CA ARG A 61 7.44 -0.33 10.55
C ARG A 61 6.47 -1.46 10.23
N THR A 62 5.18 -1.15 10.14
CA THR A 62 4.14 -2.16 9.86
C THR A 62 4.31 -2.82 8.50
N ALA A 63 4.80 -2.09 7.49
CA ALA A 63 5.11 -2.69 6.19
C ALA A 63 6.24 -3.73 6.29
N LYS A 64 7.29 -3.45 7.07
CA LYS A 64 8.39 -4.40 7.32
C LYS A 64 7.91 -5.60 8.12
N ASP A 65 7.21 -5.37 9.23
CA ASP A 65 6.68 -6.43 10.08
C ASP A 65 5.73 -7.36 9.30
N MET A 66 4.90 -6.79 8.42
CA MET A 66 4.01 -7.56 7.57
C MET A 66 4.77 -8.36 6.50
N HIS A 67 5.79 -7.76 5.89
CA HIS A 67 6.66 -8.47 4.94
C HIS A 67 7.36 -9.68 5.60
N GLU A 68 7.94 -9.49 6.79
CA GLU A 68 8.55 -10.56 7.58
C GLU A 68 7.52 -11.62 8.00
N ALA A 69 6.32 -11.20 8.41
CA ALA A 69 5.24 -12.12 8.77
C ALA A 69 4.79 -12.99 7.58
N CYS A 70 4.75 -12.41 6.37
CA CYS A 70 4.45 -13.13 5.13
C CYS A 70 5.55 -14.14 4.79
N LEU A 71 6.83 -13.73 4.86
CA LEU A 71 7.97 -14.63 4.64
C LEU A 71 7.94 -15.80 5.63
N GLY A 72 7.64 -15.55 6.90
CA GLY A 72 7.56 -16.60 7.92
C GLY A 72 6.40 -17.59 7.71
N MET A 73 5.27 -17.14 7.16
CA MET A 73 4.10 -18.01 6.97
C MET A 73 4.11 -18.75 5.64
N PHE A 74 4.50 -18.08 4.56
CA PHE A 74 4.45 -18.62 3.20
C PHE A 74 5.79 -19.16 2.71
N GLY A 75 6.91 -18.66 3.25
CA GLY A 75 8.25 -19.06 2.82
C GLY A 75 8.41 -18.97 1.29
N PRO A 76 9.08 -19.94 0.66
CA PRO A 76 9.25 -19.97 -0.80
C PRO A 76 8.00 -20.46 -1.55
N THR A 77 6.95 -20.92 -0.86
CA THR A 77 5.79 -21.55 -1.50
C THR A 77 4.88 -20.54 -2.18
N LYS A 78 4.87 -19.30 -1.70
CA LYS A 78 4.09 -18.20 -2.25
C LYS A 78 4.82 -16.88 -2.04
N GLN A 79 5.08 -16.18 -3.14
CA GLN A 79 5.58 -14.81 -3.08
C GLN A 79 4.42 -13.86 -2.75
N VAL A 80 4.60 -13.04 -1.70
CA VAL A 80 3.63 -12.01 -1.29
C VAL A 80 4.26 -10.65 -1.50
N THR A 81 3.58 -9.80 -2.28
CA THR A 81 4.00 -8.45 -2.61
C THR A 81 3.42 -7.46 -1.61
N VAL A 82 4.27 -6.93 -0.73
CA VAL A 82 3.91 -5.85 0.21
C VAL A 82 4.32 -4.50 -0.37
N VAL A 83 3.37 -3.60 -0.55
CA VAL A 83 3.57 -2.26 -1.09
C VAL A 83 3.25 -1.21 -0.03
N ARG A 84 4.25 -0.40 0.30
CA ARG A 84 4.15 0.74 1.21
C ARG A 84 3.85 2.01 0.43
N VAL A 85 2.75 2.68 0.77
CA VAL A 85 2.35 3.96 0.18
C VAL A 85 2.26 5.02 1.28
N GLN A 86 3.29 5.86 1.40
CA GLN A 86 3.35 6.91 2.44
C GLN A 86 2.67 8.22 2.00
N HIS A 87 2.92 8.64 0.76
CA HIS A 87 2.31 9.84 0.19
C HIS A 87 2.08 9.62 -1.30
N LEU A 88 0.86 9.93 -1.74
CA LEU A 88 0.52 10.09 -3.15
C LEU A 88 0.09 11.55 -3.36
N PRO A 89 0.66 12.22 -4.37
CA PRO A 89 0.25 13.58 -4.72
C PRO A 89 -1.12 13.58 -5.40
N GLY A 90 -1.84 14.71 -5.33
CA GLY A 90 -3.15 14.88 -5.98
C GLY A 90 -4.37 14.71 -5.08
N SER A 91 -4.19 14.74 -3.75
CA SER A 91 -5.28 14.63 -2.80
C SER A 91 -6.17 15.88 -2.67
N ASP A 92 -5.78 17.01 -3.28
CA ASP A 92 -6.55 18.26 -3.28
C ASP A 92 -7.11 18.51 -4.70
N PRO A 93 -8.44 18.37 -4.91
CA PRO A 93 -9.09 18.57 -6.20
C PRO A 93 -8.93 19.99 -6.76
N LEU A 94 -8.53 20.97 -5.94
CA LEU A 94 -8.54 22.39 -6.29
C LEU A 94 -7.17 22.96 -6.65
N SER A 95 -6.05 22.22 -6.49
CA SER A 95 -4.73 22.87 -6.48
C SER A 95 -3.57 22.21 -7.26
N SER A 96 -3.71 21.00 -7.83
CA SER A 96 -2.61 20.36 -8.56
C SER A 96 -2.92 20.10 -10.05
N SER A 97 -1.98 20.51 -10.92
CA SER A 97 -1.94 20.01 -12.29
C SER A 97 -1.41 18.57 -12.29
N SER A 98 -1.97 17.69 -13.13
CA SER A 98 -1.54 16.29 -13.31
C SER A 98 0.00 16.15 -13.50
N GLN A 99 0.61 17.16 -14.11
CA GLN A 99 2.06 17.25 -14.29
C GLN A 99 2.84 17.40 -12.97
N ARG A 100 2.35 18.23 -12.04
CA ARG A 100 3.01 18.43 -10.74
C ARG A 100 2.98 17.15 -9.90
N GLU A 101 1.85 16.46 -9.91
CA GLU A 101 1.70 15.17 -9.20
C GLU A 101 2.66 14.12 -9.76
N THR A 102 2.73 14.04 -11.09
CA THR A 102 3.67 13.16 -11.79
C THR A 102 5.11 13.48 -11.39
N LEU A 103 5.49 14.76 -11.35
CA LEU A 103 6.85 15.17 -10.95
C LEU A 103 7.18 14.74 -9.51
N GLU A 104 6.23 14.83 -8.57
CA GLU A 104 6.43 14.39 -7.19
C GLU A 104 6.63 12.87 -7.09
N ILE A 105 5.87 12.08 -7.87
CA ILE A 105 6.08 10.63 -7.99
C ILE A 105 7.46 10.32 -8.58
N LEU A 106 7.83 10.98 -9.69
CA LEU A 106 9.12 10.77 -10.35
C LEU A 106 10.31 11.12 -9.44
N ASN A 107 10.21 12.21 -8.67
CA ASN A 107 11.22 12.57 -7.68
C ASN A 107 11.31 11.52 -6.57
N THR A 108 10.17 10.99 -6.10
CA THR A 108 10.13 9.88 -5.14
C THR A 108 10.82 8.63 -5.70
N MET A 109 10.61 8.33 -6.98
CA MET A 109 11.32 7.25 -7.67
C MET A 109 12.82 7.50 -7.73
N LEU A 110 13.28 8.72 -8.11
CA LEU A 110 14.71 9.05 -8.12
C LEU A 110 15.35 8.82 -6.75
N HIS A 111 14.70 9.23 -5.65
CA HIS A 111 15.18 8.97 -4.30
C HIS A 111 15.21 7.47 -3.95
N SER A 112 14.29 6.68 -4.51
CA SER A 112 14.14 5.24 -4.27
C SER A 112 15.03 4.35 -5.16
N THR A 113 15.85 4.96 -6.03
CA THR A 113 16.89 4.22 -6.81
C THR A 113 18.03 3.71 -5.94
N ARG A 114 18.16 4.21 -4.71
CA ARG A 114 19.17 3.77 -3.74
C ARG A 114 18.82 2.39 -3.18
N THR A 115 19.81 1.52 -3.05
CA THR A 115 19.68 0.19 -2.41
C THR A 115 19.74 0.31 -0.88
N ASP A 116 18.76 0.99 -0.29
CA ASP A 116 18.52 0.94 1.16
C ASP A 116 17.32 0.04 1.44
N SER A 117 17.46 -0.89 2.38
CA SER A 117 16.38 -1.72 2.94
C SER A 117 15.11 -0.92 3.30
N ASN A 118 15.24 0.38 3.61
CA ASN A 118 14.11 1.24 3.95
C ASN A 118 13.23 1.63 2.77
N VAL A 119 13.70 1.50 1.52
CA VAL A 119 12.95 1.91 0.32
C VAL A 119 12.38 0.75 -0.47
N GLU A 120 12.84 -0.48 -0.26
CA GLU A 120 12.49 -1.65 -1.09
C GLU A 120 10.99 -1.94 -1.17
N LEU A 121 10.25 -1.66 -0.09
CA LEU A 121 8.80 -1.87 -0.03
C LEU A 121 8.00 -0.68 -0.56
N THR A 122 8.60 0.45 -0.90
CA THR A 122 7.86 1.63 -1.36
C THR A 122 7.23 1.40 -2.73
N TYR A 123 6.06 1.99 -2.98
CA TYR A 123 5.44 1.97 -4.30
C TYR A 123 6.42 2.45 -5.39
N ALA A 124 7.21 3.50 -5.11
CA ALA A 124 8.17 4.05 -6.05
C ALA A 124 9.31 3.06 -6.38
N HIS A 125 9.81 2.33 -5.39
CA HIS A 125 10.79 1.27 -5.64
C HIS A 125 10.17 0.10 -6.41
N TRP A 126 8.93 -0.28 -6.12
CA TRP A 126 8.19 -1.26 -6.93
C TRP A 126 7.98 -0.78 -8.37
N MET A 127 7.73 0.50 -8.61
CA MET A 127 7.66 1.07 -9.96
C MET A 127 9.00 0.95 -10.68
N LEU A 128 10.13 1.17 -10.01
CA LEU A 128 11.47 0.97 -10.58
C LEU A 128 11.74 -0.49 -10.94
N ARG A 129 11.34 -1.44 -10.08
CA ARG A 129 11.47 -2.89 -10.36
C ARG A 129 10.57 -3.30 -11.53
N LEU A 130 9.29 -2.92 -11.50
CA LEU A 130 8.30 -3.31 -12.50
C LEU A 130 8.60 -2.71 -13.88
N SER A 131 9.10 -1.46 -13.92
CA SER A 131 9.54 -0.83 -15.17
C SER A 131 10.82 -1.45 -15.75
N GLY A 132 11.61 -2.16 -14.94
CA GLY A 132 12.91 -2.72 -15.32
C GLY A 132 14.06 -1.71 -15.28
N ILE A 133 13.93 -0.62 -14.51
CA ILE A 133 15.03 0.30 -14.19
C ILE A 133 15.94 -0.34 -13.13
N ILE A 134 15.35 -0.96 -12.11
CA ILE A 134 16.05 -1.86 -11.20
C ILE A 134 15.84 -3.29 -11.73
N PRO A 135 16.89 -3.93 -12.25
CA PRO A 135 16.75 -5.23 -12.91
C PRO A 135 16.51 -6.34 -11.89
N GLU A 136 15.37 -7.02 -12.00
CA GLU A 136 15.09 -8.27 -11.29
C GLU A 136 14.32 -9.25 -12.19
N GLY A 137 15.04 -10.16 -12.85
CA GLY A 137 14.44 -11.13 -13.79
C GLY A 137 13.91 -10.51 -15.10
N SER A 138 13.66 -11.35 -16.12
CA SER A 138 13.28 -10.88 -17.46
C SER A 138 11.77 -10.71 -17.63
N LYS A 139 11.33 -9.46 -17.90
CA LYS A 139 10.51 -9.07 -19.09
C LYS A 139 10.42 -7.54 -19.23
N PRO A 140 11.44 -6.90 -19.84
CA PRO A 140 11.59 -5.44 -19.88
C PRO A 140 10.75 -4.68 -20.93
N ASP A 141 10.05 -5.36 -21.85
CA ASP A 141 9.49 -4.66 -23.03
C ASP A 141 8.22 -3.84 -22.76
N LYS A 142 7.38 -4.23 -21.78
CA LYS A 142 6.08 -3.58 -21.55
C LYS A 142 6.20 -2.09 -21.20
N TYR A 143 7.24 -1.71 -20.47
CA TYR A 143 7.44 -0.34 -19.96
C TYR A 143 8.63 0.36 -20.63
N ARG A 144 8.90 0.03 -21.91
CA ARG A 144 10.01 0.64 -22.66
C ARG A 144 9.86 2.16 -22.78
N SER A 145 8.69 2.66 -23.18
CA SER A 145 8.39 4.10 -23.29
C SER A 145 8.68 4.84 -21.99
N PHE A 146 8.10 4.36 -20.88
CA PHE A 146 8.35 4.91 -19.55
C PHE A 146 9.84 4.98 -19.22
N ARG A 147 10.61 3.90 -19.47
CA ARG A 147 12.04 3.86 -19.16
C ARG A 147 12.82 4.91 -19.94
N GLU A 148 12.58 5.03 -21.24
CA GLU A 148 13.25 6.02 -22.09
C GLU A 148 12.97 7.44 -21.59
N LEU A 149 11.70 7.76 -21.31
CA LEU A 149 11.29 9.07 -20.81
C LEU A 149 11.77 9.33 -19.38
N PHE A 150 11.78 8.32 -18.51
CA PHE A 150 12.32 8.42 -17.15
C PHE A 150 13.82 8.66 -17.15
N GLU A 151 14.57 8.01 -18.05
CA GLU A 151 16.00 8.26 -18.23
C GLU A 151 16.28 9.67 -18.73
N MET A 152 15.47 10.15 -19.68
CA MET A 152 15.50 11.53 -20.14
C MET A 152 15.26 12.51 -18.99
N PHE A 153 14.26 12.26 -18.15
CA PHE A 153 13.95 13.03 -16.95
C PHE A 153 15.10 12.99 -15.93
N ARG A 154 15.63 11.80 -15.63
CA ARG A 154 16.74 11.57 -14.69
C ARG A 154 17.99 12.34 -15.09
N ASN A 155 18.30 12.35 -16.39
CA ASN A 155 19.44 13.05 -16.95
C ASN A 155 19.18 14.54 -17.20
N ARG A 156 18.01 15.07 -16.81
CA ARG A 156 17.57 16.46 -17.02
C ARG A 156 17.64 16.91 -18.49
N THR A 157 17.34 15.99 -19.40
CA THR A 157 17.23 16.31 -20.83
C THR A 157 15.92 17.02 -21.13
N PHE A 158 15.86 17.74 -22.25
CA PHE A 158 14.66 18.45 -22.68
C PHE A 158 13.54 17.45 -23.03
N LEU A 159 12.39 17.63 -22.38
CA LEU A 159 11.14 16.92 -22.67
C LEU A 159 10.16 17.96 -23.22
N ASP A 160 9.76 17.81 -24.48
CA ASP A 160 8.67 18.59 -25.07
C ASP A 160 7.32 18.25 -24.45
N GLU A 161 6.29 19.04 -24.76
CA GLU A 161 4.95 18.88 -24.17
C GLU A 161 4.35 17.49 -24.43
N GLU A 162 4.59 16.92 -25.62
CA GLU A 162 4.14 15.57 -25.98
C GLU A 162 4.81 14.49 -25.12
N LYS A 163 6.15 14.55 -24.95
CA LYS A 163 6.88 13.62 -24.08
C LYS A 163 6.52 13.79 -22.61
N GLN A 164 6.24 15.02 -22.15
CA GLN A 164 5.78 15.27 -20.79
C GLN A 164 4.40 14.66 -20.53
N LEU A 165 3.48 14.78 -21.49
CA LEU A 165 2.17 14.14 -21.43
C LEU A 165 2.31 12.62 -21.39
N GLN A 166 3.11 12.04 -22.30
CA GLN A 166 3.35 10.60 -22.35
C GLN A 166 3.98 10.08 -21.04
N LEU A 167 4.94 10.80 -20.48
CA LEU A 167 5.56 10.44 -19.21
C LEU A 167 4.54 10.45 -18.06
N CYS A 168 3.60 11.38 -18.06
CA CYS A 168 2.51 11.43 -17.09
C CYS A 168 1.58 10.21 -17.21
N GLU A 169 1.15 9.87 -18.43
CA GLU A 169 0.31 8.70 -18.68
C GLU A 169 1.02 7.39 -18.31
N ASP A 170 2.28 7.25 -18.69
CA ASP A 170 3.12 6.09 -18.39
C ASP A 170 3.35 5.95 -16.88
N THR A 171 3.58 7.05 -16.17
CA THR A 171 3.76 7.06 -14.70
C THR A 171 2.48 6.59 -14.00
N ASN A 172 1.32 7.10 -14.42
CA ASN A 172 0.03 6.69 -13.89
C ASN A 172 -0.28 5.22 -14.18
N THR A 173 0.02 4.76 -15.39
CA THR A 173 -0.14 3.35 -15.80
C THR A 173 0.74 2.43 -14.96
N LEU A 174 1.98 2.82 -14.71
CA LEU A 174 2.92 2.06 -13.90
C LEU A 174 2.50 2.03 -12.42
N LEU A 175 2.05 3.16 -11.86
CA LEU A 175 1.55 3.24 -10.50
C LEU A 175 0.35 2.31 -10.30
N ARG A 176 -0.64 2.35 -11.21
CA ARG A 176 -1.80 1.45 -11.17
C ARG A 176 -1.38 -0.01 -11.22
N ALA A 177 -0.44 -0.37 -12.11
CA ALA A 177 0.05 -1.73 -12.21
C ALA A 177 0.73 -2.23 -10.92
N VAL A 178 1.46 -1.36 -10.19
CA VAL A 178 2.03 -1.69 -8.88
C VAL A 178 0.92 -1.93 -7.84
N LEU A 179 -0.11 -1.09 -7.81
CA LEU A 179 -1.25 -1.24 -6.90
C LEU A 179 -2.08 -2.51 -7.18
N GLU A 180 -2.29 -2.86 -8.46
CA GLU A 180 -2.96 -4.10 -8.87
C GLU A 180 -2.13 -5.35 -8.51
N MET A 181 -0.81 -5.27 -8.67
CA MET A 181 0.11 -6.37 -8.34
C MET A 181 0.25 -6.57 -6.83
N ALA A 182 -0.02 -5.57 -5.99
CA ALA A 182 0.13 -5.67 -4.55
C ALA A 182 -0.78 -6.78 -3.96
N ASP A 183 -0.24 -7.59 -3.07
CA ASP A 183 -1.03 -8.49 -2.21
C ASP A 183 -1.42 -7.77 -0.91
N VAL A 184 -0.54 -6.91 -0.41
CA VAL A 184 -0.76 -6.09 0.77
C VAL A 184 -0.37 -4.66 0.48
N ILE A 185 -1.25 -3.72 0.83
CA ILE A 185 -0.98 -2.28 0.77
C ILE A 185 -0.96 -1.74 2.18
N VAL A 186 0.10 -1.01 2.54
CA VAL A 186 0.26 -0.38 3.84
C VAL A 186 0.38 1.13 3.66
N CYS A 187 -0.54 1.91 4.21
CA CYS A 187 -0.59 3.35 4.02
C CYS A 187 -1.24 4.10 5.19
N THR A 188 -1.33 5.43 5.09
CA THR A 188 -2.12 6.25 6.03
C THR A 188 -3.60 6.22 5.66
N PRO A 189 -4.54 6.51 6.58
CA PRO A 189 -5.96 6.63 6.26
C PRO A 189 -6.25 7.60 5.10
N PHE A 190 -5.57 8.74 5.09
CA PHE A 190 -5.74 9.74 4.04
C PHE A 190 -5.26 9.23 2.68
N THR A 191 -4.11 8.54 2.65
CA THR A 191 -3.63 7.88 1.43
C THR A 191 -4.59 6.76 0.99
N ALA A 192 -5.19 6.00 1.91
CA ALA A 192 -6.23 5.03 1.57
C ALA A 192 -7.42 5.70 0.87
N GLY A 193 -7.79 6.92 1.26
CA GLY A 193 -8.81 7.72 0.58
C GLY A 193 -8.47 8.22 -0.82
N HIS A 194 -7.21 8.09 -1.26
CA HIS A 194 -6.76 8.69 -2.51
C HIS A 194 -7.49 8.07 -3.73
N PRO A 195 -8.02 8.87 -4.68
CA PRO A 195 -8.79 8.33 -5.82
C PRO A 195 -8.08 7.25 -6.63
N THR A 196 -6.76 7.37 -6.80
CA THR A 196 -5.94 6.34 -7.48
C THR A 196 -5.94 5.02 -6.73
N ILE A 197 -5.92 5.03 -5.39
CA ILE A 197 -5.97 3.80 -4.60
C ILE A 197 -7.39 3.23 -4.64
N VAL A 198 -8.40 4.05 -4.33
CA VAL A 198 -9.82 3.64 -4.29
C VAL A 198 -10.28 3.05 -5.63
N SER A 199 -9.84 3.59 -6.76
CA SER A 199 -10.23 3.10 -8.09
C SER A 199 -9.57 1.76 -8.47
N VAL A 200 -8.46 1.40 -7.84
CA VAL A 200 -7.67 0.21 -8.22
C VAL A 200 -7.90 -0.96 -7.28
N ILE A 201 -7.99 -0.71 -5.96
CA ILE A 201 -7.91 -1.77 -4.97
C ILE A 201 -9.29 -2.11 -4.41
N LYS A 202 -9.53 -3.39 -4.19
CA LYS A 202 -10.74 -3.90 -3.51
C LYS A 202 -10.32 -4.91 -2.45
N PRO A 203 -9.89 -4.44 -1.27
CA PRO A 203 -9.33 -5.31 -0.26
C PRO A 203 -10.37 -6.30 0.26
N ALA A 204 -9.99 -7.55 0.45
CA ALA A 204 -10.83 -8.56 1.08
C ALA A 204 -11.00 -8.30 2.58
N VAL A 205 -10.07 -7.56 3.19
CA VAL A 205 -10.09 -7.13 4.59
C VAL A 205 -9.23 -5.87 4.76
N VAL A 206 -9.65 -5.00 5.67
CA VAL A 206 -8.91 -3.81 6.09
C VAL A 206 -8.41 -4.00 7.53
N GLY A 207 -7.12 -3.83 7.76
CA GLY A 207 -6.53 -3.73 9.09
C GLY A 207 -6.29 -2.27 9.47
N VAL A 208 -6.75 -1.85 10.64
CA VAL A 208 -6.49 -0.52 11.20
C VAL A 208 -5.63 -0.70 12.45
N ASP A 209 -4.34 -0.43 12.34
CA ASP A 209 -3.44 -0.49 13.49
C ASP A 209 -3.38 0.87 14.19
N GLU A 210 -3.06 0.86 15.49
CA GLU A 210 -3.04 2.07 16.32
C GLU A 210 -4.38 2.83 16.29
N ALA A 211 -5.50 2.12 16.18
CA ALA A 211 -6.84 2.66 15.96
C ALA A 211 -7.28 3.69 17.02
N ALA A 212 -6.75 3.59 18.25
CA ALA A 212 -7.05 4.57 19.31
C ALA A 212 -6.44 5.96 19.06
N LYS A 213 -5.52 6.09 18.08
CA LYS A 213 -4.92 7.37 17.66
C LYS A 213 -5.66 8.04 16.50
N PHE A 214 -6.68 7.39 15.92
CA PHE A 214 -7.48 7.98 14.84
C PHE A 214 -8.53 8.91 15.43
N THR A 215 -8.65 10.11 14.87
CA THR A 215 -9.88 10.89 15.03
C THR A 215 -11.01 10.23 14.22
N GLU A 216 -12.27 10.54 14.52
CA GLU A 216 -13.39 10.05 13.71
C GLU A 216 -13.25 10.44 12.22
N PRO A 217 -12.87 11.70 11.86
CA PRO A 217 -12.59 12.07 10.48
C PRO A 217 -11.49 11.24 9.80
N ASP A 218 -10.46 10.81 10.53
CA ASP A 218 -9.40 9.96 9.96
C ASP A 218 -9.95 8.60 9.49
N MET A 219 -11.05 8.13 10.06
CA MET A 219 -11.68 6.86 9.68
C MET A 219 -12.56 6.99 8.43
N TRP A 220 -13.04 8.19 8.09
CA TRP A 220 -14.00 8.39 6.99
C TRP A 220 -13.51 7.88 5.63
N PRO A 221 -12.26 8.10 5.20
CA PRO A 221 -11.80 7.56 3.93
C PRO A 221 -11.84 6.03 3.88
N ILE A 222 -11.65 5.37 5.02
CA ILE A 222 -11.71 3.92 5.12
C ILE A 222 -13.16 3.45 5.02
N MET A 223 -14.03 4.06 5.83
CA MET A 223 -15.43 3.69 5.95
C MET A 223 -16.21 3.96 4.65
N ALA A 224 -15.96 5.10 4.00
CA ALA A 224 -16.67 5.50 2.80
C ALA A 224 -16.30 4.66 1.57
N ASN A 225 -15.04 4.24 1.46
CA ASN A 225 -14.53 3.61 0.24
C ASN A 225 -14.42 2.09 0.31
N TYR A 226 -14.29 1.50 1.50
CA TYR A 226 -14.00 0.06 1.62
C TYR A 226 -15.10 -0.76 2.31
N TYR A 227 -16.13 -0.13 2.86
CA TYR A 227 -17.32 -0.87 3.31
C TYR A 227 -18.02 -1.54 2.10
N PRO A 228 -18.48 -2.81 2.20
CA PRO A 228 -18.62 -3.63 3.40
C PRO A 228 -17.47 -4.62 3.68
N SER A 229 -16.26 -4.38 3.18
CA SER A 229 -15.11 -5.24 3.50
C SER A 229 -14.89 -5.30 5.01
N PRO A 230 -14.61 -6.47 5.61
CA PRO A 230 -14.33 -6.58 7.03
C PRO A 230 -13.17 -5.66 7.47
N ILE A 231 -13.32 -5.04 8.63
CA ILE A 231 -12.40 -4.07 9.23
C ILE A 231 -11.97 -4.61 10.60
N LEU A 232 -10.70 -4.94 10.75
CA LEU A 232 -10.08 -5.35 12.01
C LEU A 232 -9.29 -4.18 12.58
N MET A 233 -9.69 -3.69 13.76
CA MET A 233 -9.09 -2.52 14.38
C MET A 233 -8.32 -2.92 15.64
N ALA A 234 -7.04 -2.56 15.72
CA ALA A 234 -6.20 -2.79 16.89
C ALA A 234 -5.81 -1.48 17.55
N GLY A 235 -6.05 -1.36 18.86
CA GLY A 235 -5.78 -0.12 19.59
C GLY A 235 -5.82 -0.30 21.10
N GLY A 236 -5.45 0.75 21.84
CA GLY A 236 -5.61 0.78 23.29
C GLY A 236 -6.08 2.14 23.74
N HIS A 237 -7.32 2.25 24.23
CA HIS A 237 -7.91 3.53 24.64
C HIS A 237 -7.20 4.18 25.85
N CYS A 238 -6.46 3.41 26.64
CA CYS A 238 -5.60 3.96 27.72
C CYS A 238 -4.21 4.41 27.23
N GLN A 239 -3.94 4.35 25.93
CA GLN A 239 -2.67 4.80 25.34
C GLN A 239 -2.84 6.19 24.72
N LEU A 240 -1.84 6.64 23.98
CA LEU A 240 -1.90 7.93 23.28
C LEU A 240 -3.12 7.96 22.36
N GLY A 241 -3.97 8.97 22.56
CA GLY A 241 -5.10 9.28 21.68
C GLY A 241 -4.68 10.08 20.45
N PRO A 242 -5.67 10.56 19.68
CA PRO A 242 -5.43 11.45 18.55
C PRO A 242 -4.80 12.77 19.03
N ARG A 243 -3.97 13.39 18.18
CA ARG A 243 -3.36 14.70 18.45
C ARG A 243 -4.07 15.81 17.72
#